data_AF-A0AAU9CQF4-F1
#
_entry.id   AF-A0AAU9CQF4-F1
#
_cell.length_a   1.000
_cell.length_b   1.000
_cell.length_c   1.000
_cell.angle_alpha   90.00
_cell.angle_beta   90.00
_cell.angle_gamma   90.00
#
_symmetry.space_group_name_H-M   'P 1'
#
loop_
_entity.id
_entity.type
_entity.pdbx_description
1 polymer ?
#
loop_
_entity_poly.entity_id
_entity_poly.type
_entity_poly.pdbx_seq_one_letter_code
_entity_poly.pdbx_strand_id
1 'polypeptide(L)'
;MYILMPYLNTLAEKMALKQYIILLAVLIFVICGPAYLMYYGIPVYGYTDVAVMVLLWFTGAFLRKYEQYINIRSWLLLIFLLVLIAGNFLFHFWGFNIGIEHPKVYTYTMNIGMYNYSFYSYVVAIVVFLLFRNMRLKPNFLVNYAASGVFAVYLIHDNPYISGLIFRNFIHFTKVKELPMVMQQTFTIPAVILFVCLLIEYSRTIMFGKFQNYYINFLAKIIGKLDLIFTKILARVFKRRKTD
;
A
#
# COMPACT_ATOMS: atom_id res chain seq x y z
N MET A 1 -2.68 -6.73 15.01
CA MET A 1 -3.50 -5.98 14.04
C MET A 1 -4.68 -6.78 13.51
N TYR A 2 -4.51 -8.01 13.01
CA TYR A 2 -5.62 -8.84 12.53
C TYR A 2 -6.78 -9.03 13.53
N ILE A 3 -6.48 -9.10 14.84
CA ILE A 3 -7.50 -9.20 15.90
C ILE A 3 -8.32 -7.91 16.04
N LEU A 4 -7.74 -6.74 15.71
CA LEU A 4 -8.39 -5.43 15.82
C LEU A 4 -9.23 -5.08 14.58
N MET A 5 -8.99 -5.73 13.44
CA MET A 5 -9.72 -5.47 12.18
C MET A 5 -11.26 -5.54 12.31
N PRO A 6 -11.85 -6.54 13.01
CA PRO A 6 -13.30 -6.58 13.21
C PRO A 6 -13.85 -5.34 13.93
N TYR A 7 -13.11 -4.82 14.91
CA TYR A 7 -13.49 -3.63 15.68
C TYR A 7 -13.37 -2.36 14.83
N LEU A 8 -12.29 -2.23 14.06
CA LEU A 8 -12.09 -1.11 13.13
C LEU A 8 -13.20 -1.07 12.07
N ASN A 9 -13.60 -2.23 11.53
CA ASN A 9 -14.70 -2.33 10.57
C ASN A 9 -16.03 -1.91 11.19
N THR A 10 -16.34 -2.42 12.38
CA THR A 10 -17.58 -2.08 13.09
C THR A 10 -17.64 -0.57 13.37
N LEU A 11 -16.52 0.04 13.77
CA LEU A 11 -16.43 1.48 13.98
C LEU A 11 -16.67 2.25 12.68
N ALA A 12 -15.96 1.91 11.60
CA ALA A 12 -16.09 2.57 10.30
C ALA A 12 -17.53 2.49 9.75
N GLU A 13 -18.22 1.36 9.94
CA GLU A 13 -19.59 1.15 9.48
C GLU A 13 -20.60 1.97 10.28
N LYS A 14 -20.39 2.17 11.59
CA LYS A 14 -21.33 2.90 12.45
C LYS A 14 -21.14 4.42 12.46
N MET A 15 -19.99 4.93 12.05
CA MET A 15 -19.69 6.37 12.09
C MET A 15 -20.55 7.19 11.09
N ALA A 16 -21.07 8.32 11.55
CA ALA A 16 -21.71 9.30 10.68
C ALA A 16 -20.68 10.10 9.85
N LEU A 17 -21.09 10.67 8.71
CA LEU A 17 -20.17 11.36 7.77
C LEU A 17 -19.30 12.42 8.45
N LYS A 18 -19.91 13.31 9.25
CA LYS A 18 -19.20 14.37 9.97
C LYS A 18 -18.15 13.82 10.94
N GLN A 19 -18.52 12.81 11.72
CA GLN A 19 -17.61 12.17 12.67
C GLN A 19 -16.45 11.48 11.94
N TYR A 20 -16.73 10.88 10.79
CA TYR A 20 -15.72 10.23 9.95
C TYR A 20 -14.72 11.25 9.40
N ILE A 21 -15.19 12.37 8.87
CA ILE A 21 -14.33 13.44 8.34
C ILE A 21 -13.43 14.00 9.45
N ILE A 22 -13.98 14.23 10.65
CA ILE A 22 -13.19 14.69 11.81
C ILE A 22 -12.14 13.65 12.18
N LEU A 23 -12.50 12.36 12.25
CA LEU A 23 -11.54 11.29 12.53
C LEU A 23 -10.40 11.29 11.50
N LEU A 24 -10.71 11.34 10.21
CA LEU A 24 -9.70 11.37 9.15
C LEU A 24 -8.81 12.62 9.26
N ALA A 25 -9.38 13.79 9.51
CA ALA A 25 -8.62 15.02 9.70
C ALA A 25 -7.64 14.91 10.88
N VAL A 26 -8.09 14.34 12.00
CA VAL A 26 -7.24 14.09 13.17
C VAL A 26 -6.14 13.08 12.84
N LEU A 27 -6.46 11.96 12.20
CA LEU A 27 -5.47 10.95 11.82
C LEU A 27 -4.42 11.51 10.85
N ILE A 28 -4.85 12.26 9.84
CA ILE A 28 -3.94 12.94 8.91
C ILE A 28 -3.04 13.91 9.66
N PHE A 29 -3.59 14.74 10.55
CA PHE A 29 -2.81 15.69 11.31
C PHE A 29 -1.80 15.01 12.24
N VAL A 30 -2.22 13.96 12.95
CA VAL A 30 -1.36 13.24 13.91
C VAL A 30 -0.30 12.40 13.22
N ILE A 31 -0.57 11.82 12.05
CA ILE A 31 0.35 10.89 11.37
C ILE A 31 1.23 11.62 10.35
N CYS A 32 0.64 12.49 9.53
CA CYS A 32 1.37 13.22 8.50
C CYS A 32 1.93 14.56 9.01
N GLY A 33 1.34 15.17 10.04
CA GLY A 33 1.79 16.44 10.61
C GLY A 33 3.18 16.37 11.24
N PRO A 34 3.56 15.32 11.98
CA PRO A 34 4.89 15.29 12.59
C PRO A 34 6.05 15.08 11.63
N ALA A 35 5.80 14.63 10.39
CA ALA A 35 6.82 14.63 9.34
C ALA A 35 7.40 16.04 9.12
N TYR A 36 6.61 17.09 9.37
CA TYR A 36 7.04 18.49 9.33
C TYR A 36 7.84 18.92 10.57
N LEU A 37 7.58 18.31 11.74
CA LEU A 37 8.23 18.67 13.01
C LEU A 37 9.60 18.00 13.19
N MET A 38 9.85 16.87 12.50
CA MET A 38 11.13 16.16 12.53
C MET A 38 12.31 17.02 12.03
N TYR A 39 12.03 18.07 11.23
CA TYR A 39 12.98 19.10 10.83
C TYR A 39 13.65 19.82 12.01
N TYR A 40 12.95 19.99 13.13
CA TYR A 40 13.48 20.68 14.31
C TYR A 40 14.30 19.77 15.24
N GLY A 41 14.64 18.55 14.80
CA GLY A 41 15.41 17.60 15.61
C GLY A 41 14.62 17.05 16.81
N ILE A 42 13.31 17.28 16.83
CA ILE A 42 12.42 16.72 17.84
C ILE A 42 12.17 15.27 17.46
N PRO A 43 12.57 14.27 18.29
CA PRO A 43 12.23 12.89 18.05
C PRO A 43 10.71 12.75 18.13
N VAL A 44 10.06 12.65 16.98
CA VAL A 44 8.60 12.49 16.96
C VAL A 44 8.25 11.02 17.07
N TYR A 45 7.74 10.65 18.23
CA TYR A 45 7.02 9.39 18.44
C TYR A 45 5.58 9.58 17.96
N GLY A 46 5.20 9.00 16.82
CA GLY A 46 3.82 9.13 16.32
C GLY A 46 3.56 8.52 14.95
N TYR A 47 4.56 8.45 14.07
CA TYR A 47 4.45 7.73 12.80
C TYR A 47 5.00 6.30 12.99
N THR A 48 4.13 5.32 12.87
CA THR A 48 4.49 3.90 12.79
C THR A 48 3.79 3.31 11.58
N ASP A 49 4.34 2.26 10.98
CA ASP A 49 3.68 1.55 9.88
C ASP A 49 2.25 1.13 10.26
N VAL A 50 2.05 0.82 11.54
CA VAL A 50 0.75 0.53 12.13
C VAL A 50 -0.19 1.73 12.07
N ALA A 51 0.25 2.92 12.49
CA ALA A 51 -0.59 4.13 12.47
C ALA A 51 -0.98 4.50 11.02
N VAL A 52 -0.02 4.40 10.10
CA VAL A 52 -0.25 4.65 8.67
C VAL A 52 -1.22 3.64 8.08
N MET A 53 -1.09 2.36 8.46
CA MET A 53 -2.05 1.32 8.07
C MET A 53 -3.45 1.64 8.59
N VAL A 54 -3.60 2.12 9.82
CA VAL A 54 -4.90 2.54 10.38
C VAL A 54 -5.48 3.72 9.60
N LEU A 55 -4.68 4.73 9.28
CA LEU A 55 -5.09 5.85 8.42
C LEU A 55 -5.59 5.34 7.07
N LEU A 56 -4.78 4.56 6.35
CA LEU A 56 -5.14 4.00 5.04
C LEU A 56 -6.38 3.11 5.11
N TRP A 57 -6.56 2.36 6.21
CA TRP A 57 -7.75 1.53 6.44
C TRP A 57 -9.02 2.39 6.53
N PHE A 58 -9.03 3.42 7.37
CA PHE A 58 -10.16 4.34 7.49
C PHE A 58 -10.38 5.13 6.21
N THR A 59 -9.32 5.51 5.48
CA THR A 59 -9.45 6.16 4.17
C THR A 59 -10.14 5.23 3.17
N GLY A 60 -9.70 3.98 3.04
CA GLY A 60 -10.33 3.00 2.15
C GLY A 60 -11.79 2.72 2.53
N ALA A 61 -12.07 2.55 3.83
CA ALA A 61 -13.43 2.34 4.32
C ALA A 61 -14.33 3.57 4.10
N PHE A 62 -13.79 4.79 4.23
CA PHE A 62 -14.49 6.03 3.87
C PHE A 62 -14.85 6.08 2.39
N LEU A 63 -13.86 5.82 1.52
CA LEU A 63 -14.05 5.84 0.06
C LEU A 63 -15.11 4.83 -0.39
N ARG A 64 -15.17 3.66 0.26
CA ARG A 64 -16.20 2.63 0.01
C ARG A 64 -17.58 3.06 0.50
N LYS A 65 -17.68 3.58 1.74
CA LYS A 65 -18.96 3.89 2.38
C LYS A 65 -19.63 5.13 1.77
N TYR A 66 -18.84 6.11 1.39
CA TYR A 66 -19.31 7.41 0.89
C TYR A 66 -19.04 7.57 -0.60
N GLU A 67 -18.94 6.46 -1.34
CA GLU A 67 -18.63 6.43 -2.77
C GLU A 67 -19.55 7.32 -3.61
N GLN A 68 -20.84 7.38 -3.27
CA GLN A 68 -21.84 8.21 -3.95
C GLN A 68 -21.50 9.70 -3.99
N TYR A 69 -20.68 10.19 -3.06
CA TYR A 69 -20.24 11.58 -3.01
C TYR A 69 -18.96 11.83 -3.82
N ILE A 70 -18.35 10.77 -4.38
CA ILE A 70 -17.05 10.80 -5.04
C ILE A 70 -17.25 10.51 -6.53
N ASN A 71 -17.58 11.55 -7.29
CA ASN A 71 -17.73 11.47 -8.74
C ASN A 71 -16.73 12.41 -9.43
N ILE A 72 -15.50 11.91 -9.64
CA ILE A 72 -14.42 12.65 -10.31
C ILE A 72 -14.05 11.90 -11.59
N ARG A 73 -13.95 12.60 -12.73
CA ARG A 73 -13.58 12.00 -14.01
C ARG A 73 -12.12 11.51 -13.98
N SER A 74 -11.84 10.33 -14.54
CA SER A 74 -10.50 9.70 -14.50
C SER A 74 -9.41 10.57 -15.14
N TRP A 75 -9.72 11.33 -16.20
CA TRP A 75 -8.75 12.22 -16.83
C TRP A 75 -8.36 13.41 -15.94
N LEU A 76 -9.28 13.92 -15.10
CA LEU A 76 -8.95 14.96 -14.11
C LEU A 76 -8.02 14.41 -13.03
N LEU A 77 -8.26 13.17 -12.58
CA LEU A 77 -7.37 12.47 -11.65
C LEU A 77 -5.99 12.25 -12.26
N LEU A 78 -5.92 11.94 -13.55
CA LEU A 78 -4.65 11.77 -14.27
C LEU A 78 -3.90 13.10 -14.39
N ILE A 79 -4.57 14.20 -14.76
CA ILE A 79 -3.94 15.53 -14.78
C ILE A 79 -3.47 15.90 -13.37
N PHE A 80 -4.29 15.70 -12.36
CA PHE A 80 -3.92 16.01 -10.97
C PHE A 80 -2.71 15.19 -10.52
N LEU A 81 -2.66 13.90 -10.86
CA LEU A 81 -1.50 13.05 -10.60
C LEU A 81 -0.23 13.56 -11.31
N LEU A 82 -0.34 13.95 -12.59
CA LEU A 82 0.79 14.53 -13.33
C LEU A 82 1.26 15.85 -12.72
N VAL A 83 0.34 16.70 -12.26
CA VAL A 83 0.66 17.95 -11.55
C VAL A 83 1.38 17.67 -10.23
N LEU A 84 0.94 16.66 -9.46
CA LEU A 84 1.63 16.25 -8.24
C LEU A 84 3.06 15.79 -8.57
N ILE A 85 3.23 14.87 -9.53
CA ILE A 85 4.54 14.36 -9.95
C ILE A 85 5.46 15.50 -10.42
N ALA A 86 4.96 16.38 -11.29
CA ALA A 86 5.71 17.53 -11.77
C ALA A 86 6.05 18.51 -10.63
N GLY A 87 5.11 18.73 -9.70
CA GLY A 87 5.33 19.54 -8.51
C GLY A 87 6.44 18.97 -7.63
N ASN A 88 6.41 17.68 -7.32
CA ASN A 88 7.47 17.00 -6.57
C ASN A 88 8.83 17.13 -7.26
N PHE A 89 8.84 17.01 -8.59
CA PHE A 89 10.05 17.20 -9.37
C PHE A 89 10.59 18.63 -9.29
N LEU A 90 9.74 19.64 -9.44
CA LEU A 90 10.11 21.05 -9.30
C LEU A 90 10.62 21.35 -7.90
N PHE A 91 9.98 20.79 -6.87
CA PHE A 91 10.44 20.89 -5.48
C PHE A 91 11.82 20.29 -5.29
N HIS A 92 12.12 19.14 -5.90
CA HIS A 92 13.45 18.54 -5.87
C HIS A 92 14.48 19.39 -6.60
N PHE A 93 14.15 19.89 -7.80
CA PHE A 93 15.05 20.74 -8.57
C PHE A 93 15.37 22.03 -7.81
N TRP A 94 14.37 22.71 -7.25
CA TRP A 94 14.56 23.89 -6.42
C TRP A 94 15.33 23.58 -5.13
N GLY A 95 14.94 22.51 -4.43
CA GLY A 95 15.61 22.07 -3.21
C GLY A 95 17.08 21.74 -3.43
N PHE A 96 17.42 21.09 -4.55
CA PHE A 96 18.80 20.80 -4.93
C PHE A 96 19.60 22.09 -5.21
N ASN A 97 19.07 23.00 -6.02
CA ASN A 97 19.76 24.26 -6.36
C ASN A 97 20.01 25.14 -5.13
N ILE A 98 19.00 25.30 -4.26
CA ILE A 98 19.14 26.06 -3.00
C ILE A 98 19.99 25.28 -1.99
N GLY A 99 19.94 23.95 -2.05
CA GLY A 99 20.65 23.03 -1.17
C GLY A 99 22.16 23.08 -1.28
N ILE A 100 22.67 23.49 -2.45
CA ILE A 100 24.10 23.74 -2.68
C ILE A 100 24.61 24.85 -1.74
N GLU A 101 23.80 25.86 -1.47
CA GLU A 101 24.15 27.02 -0.62
C GLU A 101 23.66 26.84 0.83
N HIS A 102 22.55 26.11 1.03
CA HIS A 102 21.95 25.90 2.35
C HIS A 102 21.57 24.42 2.57
N PRO A 103 22.48 23.60 3.13
CA PRO A 103 22.27 22.17 3.34
C PRO A 103 21.05 21.83 4.21
N LYS A 104 20.66 22.72 5.13
CA LYS A 104 19.47 22.53 5.98
C LYS A 104 18.16 22.66 5.18
N VAL A 105 18.13 23.50 4.15
CA VAL A 105 16.97 23.69 3.26
C VAL A 105 16.82 22.49 2.32
N TYR A 106 17.93 21.91 1.86
CA TYR A 106 17.92 20.66 1.10
C TYR A 106 17.25 19.53 1.90
N THR A 107 17.70 19.31 3.14
CA THR A 107 17.13 18.29 4.04
C THR A 107 15.65 18.55 4.34
N TYR A 108 15.22 19.82 4.43
CA TYR A 108 13.81 20.19 4.58
C TYR A 108 12.97 19.79 3.36
N THR A 109 13.43 20.11 2.16
CA THR A 109 12.72 19.78 0.91
C THR A 109 12.58 18.26 0.70
N MET A 110 13.62 17.51 1.08
CA MET A 110 13.63 16.04 1.05
C MET A 110 12.65 15.44 2.08
N ASN A 111 12.65 15.93 3.32
CA ASN A 111 11.79 15.38 4.38
C ASN A 111 10.30 15.70 4.18
N ILE A 112 9.95 16.85 3.61
CA ILE A 112 8.54 17.21 3.38
C ILE A 112 7.97 16.51 2.14
N GLY A 113 8.77 16.43 1.07
CA GLY A 113 8.31 15.86 -0.19
C GLY A 113 8.38 14.34 -0.27
N MET A 114 9.31 13.70 0.46
CA MET A 114 9.75 12.33 0.15
C MET A 114 9.75 11.36 1.34
N TYR A 115 9.41 11.80 2.55
CA TYR A 115 9.27 10.85 3.66
C TYR A 115 8.04 9.96 3.43
N ASN A 116 8.17 8.67 3.71
CA ASN A 116 7.18 7.62 3.43
C ASN A 116 5.77 7.90 3.98
N TYR A 117 5.65 8.83 4.93
CA TYR A 117 4.43 9.15 5.66
C TYR A 117 3.97 10.61 5.48
N SER A 118 4.53 11.33 4.51
CA SER A 118 4.14 12.72 4.24
C SER A 118 2.70 12.82 3.78
N PHE A 119 2.09 13.98 4.02
CA PHE A 119 0.75 14.28 3.50
C PHE A 119 0.71 14.17 1.97
N TYR A 120 1.79 14.55 1.30
CA TYR A 120 1.94 14.43 -0.14
C TYR A 120 1.82 12.98 -0.60
N SER A 121 2.54 12.04 0.03
CA SER A 121 2.48 10.61 -0.27
C SER A 121 1.07 10.04 -0.05
N TYR A 122 0.37 10.47 1.01
CA TYR A 122 -1.01 10.09 1.28
C TYR A 122 -1.98 10.56 0.19
N VAL A 123 -1.86 11.82 -0.26
CA VAL A 123 -2.69 12.37 -1.35
C VAL A 123 -2.43 11.61 -2.66
N VAL A 124 -1.17 11.37 -3.02
CA VAL A 124 -0.81 10.59 -4.21
C VAL A 124 -1.46 9.20 -4.16
N ALA A 125 -1.40 8.52 -3.01
CA ALA A 125 -2.02 7.20 -2.85
C ALA A 125 -3.55 7.22 -3.11
N ILE A 126 -4.27 8.22 -2.57
CA ILE A 126 -5.71 8.38 -2.83
C ILE A 126 -6.00 8.63 -4.31
N VAL A 127 -5.23 9.51 -4.95
CA VAL A 127 -5.43 9.87 -6.36
C VAL A 127 -5.20 8.67 -7.26
N VAL A 128 -4.12 7.92 -7.02
CA VAL A 128 -3.82 6.68 -7.75
C VAL A 128 -4.94 5.65 -7.56
N PHE A 129 -5.41 5.47 -6.32
CA PHE A 129 -6.53 4.56 -6.03
C PHE A 129 -7.80 4.96 -6.78
N LEU A 130 -8.20 6.24 -6.72
CA LEU A 130 -9.39 6.74 -7.41
C LEU A 130 -9.25 6.67 -8.94
N LEU A 131 -8.04 6.88 -9.46
CA LEU A 131 -7.76 6.75 -10.89
C LEU A 131 -8.07 5.33 -11.35
N PHE A 132 -7.47 4.32 -10.70
CA PHE A 132 -7.70 2.92 -11.04
C PHE A 132 -9.15 2.47 -10.77
N ARG A 133 -9.80 2.99 -9.72
CA ARG A 133 -11.23 2.72 -9.44
C ARG A 133 -12.10 3.10 -10.63
N ASN A 134 -11.84 4.25 -11.24
CA ASN A 134 -12.67 4.78 -12.33
C ASN A 134 -12.22 4.30 -13.72
N MET A 135 -11.12 3.55 -13.82
CA MET A 135 -10.63 2.98 -15.07
C MET A 135 -11.31 1.64 -15.36
N ARG A 136 -12.07 1.58 -16.46
CA ARG A 136 -12.60 0.31 -16.99
C ARG A 136 -11.56 -0.31 -17.91
N LEU A 137 -10.62 -1.06 -17.33
CA LEU A 137 -9.63 -1.83 -18.10
C LEU A 137 -10.26 -3.14 -18.58
N LYS A 138 -10.06 -3.48 -19.86
CA LYS A 138 -10.42 -4.81 -20.36
C LYS A 138 -9.49 -5.85 -19.72
N PRO A 139 -9.99 -7.05 -19.40
CA PRO A 139 -9.15 -8.10 -18.86
C PRO A 139 -8.03 -8.41 -19.85
N ASN A 140 -6.79 -8.39 -19.36
CA ASN A 140 -5.61 -8.70 -20.13
C ASN A 140 -4.85 -9.83 -19.43
N PHE A 141 -4.51 -10.87 -20.19
CA PHE A 141 -3.85 -12.05 -19.65
C PHE A 141 -2.54 -11.71 -18.91
N LEU A 142 -1.67 -10.90 -19.51
CA LEU A 142 -0.39 -10.50 -18.91
C LEU A 142 -0.59 -9.71 -17.61
N VAL A 143 -1.53 -8.77 -17.61
CA VAL A 143 -1.82 -7.94 -16.44
C VAL A 143 -2.40 -8.80 -15.31
N ASN A 144 -3.37 -9.66 -15.62
CA ASN A 144 -3.98 -10.55 -14.62
C ASN A 144 -2.95 -11.55 -14.07
N TYR A 145 -2.07 -12.04 -14.93
CA TYR A 145 -0.99 -12.94 -14.53
C TYR A 145 0.00 -12.24 -13.61
N ALA A 146 0.52 -11.08 -14.00
CA ALA A 146 1.41 -10.29 -13.17
C ALA A 146 0.75 -9.91 -11.83
N ALA A 147 -0.51 -9.45 -11.86
CA ALA A 147 -1.30 -9.10 -10.68
C ALA A 147 -1.41 -10.27 -9.69
N SER A 148 -1.57 -11.50 -10.18
CA SER A 148 -1.62 -12.69 -9.32
C SER A 148 -0.30 -12.95 -8.56
N GLY A 149 0.84 -12.49 -9.11
CA GLY A 149 2.16 -12.62 -8.50
C GLY A 149 2.61 -11.44 -7.64
N VAL A 150 1.92 -10.29 -7.68
CA VAL A 150 2.37 -9.05 -6.99
C VAL A 150 2.57 -9.26 -5.48
N PHE A 151 1.70 -10.02 -4.82
CA PHE A 151 1.85 -10.30 -3.39
C PHE A 151 3.10 -11.15 -3.08
N ALA A 152 3.40 -12.14 -3.93
CA ALA A 152 4.62 -12.94 -3.78
C ALA A 152 5.87 -12.09 -4.02
N VAL A 153 5.85 -11.22 -5.05
CA VAL A 153 6.91 -10.24 -5.30
C VAL A 153 7.12 -9.34 -4.09
N TYR A 154 6.03 -8.85 -3.48
CA TYR A 154 6.08 -8.06 -2.26
C TYR A 154 6.86 -8.82 -1.17
N LEU A 155 6.51 -10.06 -0.89
CA LEU A 155 7.20 -10.88 0.14
C LEU A 155 8.68 -11.15 -0.18
N ILE A 156 9.03 -11.33 -1.46
CA ILE A 156 10.41 -11.60 -1.86
C ILE A 156 11.29 -10.37 -1.67
N HIS A 157 10.89 -9.21 -2.20
CA HIS A 157 11.73 -8.01 -2.16
C HIS A 157 11.77 -7.37 -0.76
N ASP A 158 10.73 -7.54 0.05
CA ASP A 158 10.64 -7.00 1.42
C ASP A 158 11.34 -7.91 2.44
N ASN A 159 11.77 -9.11 2.03
CA ASN A 159 12.55 -9.99 2.89
C ASN A 159 13.89 -9.31 3.25
N PRO A 160 14.25 -9.17 4.54
CA PRO A 160 15.46 -8.44 4.95
C PRO A 160 16.76 -8.97 4.33
N TYR A 161 16.86 -10.28 4.12
CA TYR A 161 18.04 -10.89 3.49
C TYR A 161 18.12 -10.57 2.00
N ILE A 162 17.00 -10.70 1.29
CA ILE A 162 16.92 -10.43 -0.15
C ILE A 162 17.07 -8.94 -0.43
N SER A 163 16.36 -8.10 0.33
CA SER A 163 16.48 -6.64 0.29
C SER A 163 17.93 -6.21 0.52
N GLY A 164 18.59 -6.75 1.54
CA GLY A 164 20.00 -6.52 1.82
C GLY A 164 20.90 -6.88 0.63
N LEU A 165 20.69 -8.04 -0.01
CA LEU A 165 21.45 -8.44 -1.19
C LEU A 165 21.21 -7.50 -2.38
N ILE A 166 19.95 -7.18 -2.69
CA ILE A 166 19.55 -6.33 -3.81
C ILE A 166 20.16 -4.93 -3.65
N PHE A 167 19.93 -4.27 -2.52
CA PHE A 167 20.32 -2.89 -2.32
C PHE A 167 21.79 -2.70 -1.95
N ARG A 168 22.43 -3.67 -1.29
CA ARG A 168 23.85 -3.54 -0.92
C ARG A 168 24.80 -3.96 -2.04
N ASN A 169 24.45 -5.00 -2.81
CA ASN A 169 25.37 -5.61 -3.76
C ASN A 169 25.07 -5.22 -5.22
N PHE A 170 23.80 -5.02 -5.57
CA PHE A 170 23.41 -4.78 -6.97
C PHE A 170 23.10 -3.31 -7.27
N ILE A 171 22.61 -2.55 -6.30
CA ILE A 171 22.17 -1.16 -6.51
C ILE A 171 23.07 -0.19 -5.75
N HIS A 172 23.95 0.51 -6.46
CA HIS A 172 24.85 1.51 -5.87
C HIS A 172 24.35 2.94 -6.17
N PHE A 173 23.46 3.46 -5.32
CA PHE A 173 22.94 4.84 -5.46
C PHE A 173 24.01 5.93 -5.26
N THR A 174 25.17 5.59 -4.69
CA THR A 174 26.24 6.54 -4.34
C THR A 174 27.01 7.11 -5.54
N LYS A 175 26.83 6.56 -6.75
CA LYS A 175 27.56 6.99 -7.96
C LYS A 175 26.78 7.97 -8.84
N VAL A 176 25.56 8.33 -8.45
CA VAL A 176 24.60 8.99 -9.33
C VAL A 176 24.48 10.44 -8.90
N LYS A 177 25.15 11.34 -9.63
CA LYS A 177 25.24 12.76 -9.28
C LYS A 177 24.37 13.67 -10.15
N GLU A 178 23.86 13.15 -11.27
CA GLU A 178 23.11 13.95 -12.25
C GLU A 178 21.61 13.63 -12.21
N LEU A 179 20.79 14.67 -12.19
CA LEU A 179 19.32 14.60 -12.14
C LEU A 179 18.69 13.63 -13.17
N PRO A 180 19.11 13.63 -14.45
CA PRO A 180 18.53 12.72 -15.45
C PRO A 180 18.78 11.24 -15.14
N MET A 181 19.96 10.92 -14.57
CA MET A 181 20.31 9.55 -14.21
C MET A 181 19.51 9.07 -12.99
N VAL A 182 19.25 9.95 -12.03
CA VAL A 182 18.38 9.65 -10.88
C VAL A 182 16.97 9.31 -11.36
N MET A 183 16.40 10.11 -12.28
CA MET A 183 15.06 9.87 -12.83
C MET A 183 14.95 8.50 -13.51
N GLN A 184 15.90 8.19 -14.40
CA GLN A 184 15.89 6.92 -15.12
C GLN A 184 15.93 5.74 -14.13
N GLN A 185 16.75 5.85 -13.09
CA GLN A 185 16.91 4.81 -12.09
C GLN A 185 15.67 4.63 -11.21
N THR A 186 14.95 5.69 -10.86
CA THR A 186 13.70 5.61 -10.07
C THR A 186 12.65 4.72 -10.72
N PHE A 187 12.57 4.68 -12.05
CA PHE A 187 11.64 3.78 -12.76
C PHE A 187 12.28 2.44 -13.13
N THR A 188 13.55 2.47 -13.57
CA THR A 188 14.22 1.26 -14.06
C THR A 188 14.45 0.25 -12.95
N ILE A 189 14.91 0.68 -11.78
CA ILE A 189 15.25 -0.23 -10.68
C ILE A 189 14.01 -0.97 -10.17
N PRO A 190 12.89 -0.32 -9.80
CA PRO A 190 11.69 -1.04 -9.38
C PRO A 190 11.12 -1.93 -10.50
N ALA A 191 11.18 -1.51 -11.76
CA ALA A 191 10.73 -2.34 -12.88
C ALA A 191 11.57 -3.62 -13.03
N VAL A 192 12.89 -3.53 -12.87
CA VAL A 192 13.79 -4.69 -12.88
C VAL A 192 13.53 -5.60 -11.69
N ILE A 193 13.39 -5.04 -10.47
CA ILE A 193 13.08 -5.85 -9.27
C ILE A 193 11.74 -6.57 -9.46
N LEU A 194 10.71 -5.88 -9.92
CA LEU A 194 9.39 -6.45 -10.21
C LEU A 194 9.51 -7.60 -11.22
N PHE A 195 10.22 -7.37 -12.33
CA PHE A 195 10.40 -8.37 -13.37
C PHE A 195 11.15 -9.62 -12.86
N VAL A 196 12.27 -9.43 -12.16
CA VAL A 196 13.06 -10.54 -11.60
C VAL A 196 12.24 -11.32 -10.56
N CYS A 197 11.54 -10.64 -9.66
CA CYS A 197 10.72 -11.31 -8.66
C CYS A 197 9.53 -12.05 -9.30
N LEU A 198 8.92 -11.50 -10.36
CA LEU A 198 7.89 -12.20 -11.13
C LEU A 198 8.44 -13.47 -11.80
N LEU A 199 9.68 -13.44 -12.32
CA LEU A 199 10.32 -14.63 -12.87
C LEU A 199 10.60 -15.69 -11.80
N ILE A 200 11.00 -15.28 -10.60
CA ILE A 200 11.19 -16.19 -9.46
C ILE A 200 9.85 -16.81 -9.05
N GLU A 201 8.78 -16.03 -9.00
CA GLU A 201 7.46 -16.54 -8.69
C GLU A 201 6.94 -17.49 -9.78
N TYR A 202 7.24 -17.18 -11.04
CA TYR A 202 6.93 -18.05 -12.17
C TYR A 202 7.63 -19.41 -12.06
N SER A 203 8.95 -19.41 -11.81
CA SER A 203 9.72 -20.64 -11.68
C SER A 203 9.26 -21.47 -10.48
N ARG A 204 8.96 -20.83 -9.34
CA ARG A 204 8.35 -21.48 -8.16
C ARG A 204 7.04 -22.15 -8.52
N THR A 205 6.17 -21.49 -9.27
CA THR A 205 4.86 -22.02 -9.64
C THR A 205 4.97 -23.22 -10.58
N ILE A 206 5.93 -23.22 -11.50
CA ILE A 206 6.17 -24.39 -12.37
C ILE A 206 6.69 -25.58 -11.56
N MET A 207 7.70 -25.35 -10.71
CA MET A 207 8.35 -26.42 -9.96
C MET A 207 7.44 -27.03 -8.89
N PHE A 208 6.74 -26.18 -8.14
CA PHE A 208 5.99 -26.59 -6.95
C PHE A 208 4.48 -26.50 -7.12
N GLY A 209 3.96 -25.98 -8.23
CA GLY A 209 2.51 -25.79 -8.42
C GLY A 209 1.72 -27.11 -8.37
N LYS A 210 2.28 -28.20 -8.91
CA LYS A 210 1.66 -29.54 -8.82
C LYS A 210 1.56 -30.03 -7.39
N PHE A 211 2.63 -29.84 -6.62
CA PHE A 211 2.68 -30.19 -5.20
C PHE A 211 1.73 -29.31 -4.38
N GLN A 212 1.73 -28.00 -4.61
CA GLN A 212 0.85 -27.06 -3.92
C GLN A 212 -0.63 -27.37 -4.18
N ASN A 213 -1.01 -27.65 -5.43
CA ASN A 213 -2.39 -28.03 -5.78
C ASN A 213 -2.82 -29.33 -5.10
N TYR A 214 -1.92 -30.31 -4.97
CA TYR A 214 -2.18 -31.52 -4.20
C TYR A 214 -2.48 -31.22 -2.72
N TYR A 215 -1.67 -30.39 -2.07
CA TYR A 215 -1.90 -30.00 -0.67
C TYR A 215 -3.18 -29.19 -0.48
N ILE A 216 -3.48 -28.27 -1.38
CA ILE A 216 -4.71 -27.46 -1.33
C ILE A 216 -5.93 -28.38 -1.44
N ASN A 217 -5.95 -29.32 -2.39
CA ASN A 217 -7.06 -30.27 -2.55
C ASN A 217 -7.23 -31.17 -1.33
N PHE A 218 -6.12 -31.59 -0.70
CA PHE A 218 -6.15 -32.34 0.54
C PHE A 218 -6.75 -31.53 1.70
N LEU A 219 -6.29 -30.29 1.91
CA LEU A 219 -6.81 -29.40 2.95
C LEU A 219 -8.28 -29.04 2.72
N ALA A 220 -8.68 -28.75 1.48
CA ALA A 220 -10.07 -28.48 1.12
C ALA A 220 -10.99 -29.65 1.47
N LYS A 221 -10.52 -30.90 1.26
CA LYS A 221 -11.25 -32.11 1.65
C LYS A 221 -11.40 -32.25 3.16
N ILE A 222 -10.38 -31.86 3.94
CA ILE A 222 -10.44 -31.85 5.40
C ILE A 222 -11.41 -30.78 5.90
N ILE A 223 -11.30 -29.55 5.39
CA ILE A 223 -12.16 -28.41 5.77
C ILE A 223 -13.62 -28.74 5.45
N GLY A 224 -13.92 -29.28 4.27
CA GLY A 224 -15.28 -29.67 3.90
C GLY A 224 -15.87 -30.76 4.82
N LYS A 225 -15.04 -31.71 5.29
CA LYS A 225 -15.47 -32.69 6.30
C LYS A 225 -15.74 -32.04 7.66
N LEU A 226 -14.87 -31.13 8.10
CA LEU A 226 -15.03 -30.41 9.35
C LEU A 226 -16.29 -29.55 9.34
N ASP A 227 -16.54 -28.84 8.25
CA ASP A 227 -17.70 -27.98 8.09
C ASP A 227 -19.00 -28.80 8.15
N LEU A 228 -19.05 -29.96 7.50
CA LEU A 228 -20.18 -30.89 7.56
C LEU A 228 -20.42 -31.47 8.97
N ILE A 229 -19.35 -31.73 9.73
CA ILE A 229 -19.45 -32.14 11.14
C ILE A 229 -20.00 -30.98 11.98
N PHE A 230 -19.49 -29.77 11.76
CA PHE A 230 -19.92 -28.57 12.47
C PHE A 230 -21.40 -28.25 12.22
N THR A 231 -21.86 -28.35 10.96
CA THR A 231 -23.28 -28.17 10.62
C THR A 231 -24.16 -29.25 11.25
N LYS A 232 -23.72 -30.52 11.28
CA LYS A 232 -24.46 -31.60 11.95
C LYS A 232 -24.56 -31.38 13.46
N ILE A 233 -23.50 -30.88 14.11
CA ILE A 233 -23.49 -30.57 15.54
C ILE A 233 -24.44 -29.39 15.81
N LEU A 234 -24.33 -28.30 15.05
CA LEU A 234 -25.23 -27.15 15.17
C LEU A 234 -26.69 -27.56 14.95
N ALA A 235 -26.99 -28.35 13.92
CA ALA A 235 -28.34 -28.84 13.66
C ALA A 235 -28.90 -29.67 14.83
N ARG A 236 -28.08 -30.51 15.49
CA ARG A 236 -28.50 -31.25 16.69
C ARG A 236 -28.74 -30.35 17.90
N VAL A 237 -27.90 -29.33 18.10
CA VAL A 237 -28.06 -28.36 19.20
C VAL A 237 -29.33 -27.51 19.00
N PHE A 238 -29.58 -27.03 17.79
CA PHE A 238 -30.79 -26.26 17.48
C PHE A 238 -32.06 -27.11 17.48
N LYS A 239 -31.99 -28.39 17.12
CA LYS A 239 -33.14 -29.32 17.19
C LYS A 239 -33.54 -29.62 18.65
N ARG A 240 -32.58 -29.67 19.59
CA ARG A 240 -32.87 -29.84 21.03
C ARG A 240 -33.54 -28.62 21.67
N ARG A 241 -33.24 -27.40 21.22
CA ARG A 241 -33.87 -26.16 21.75
C ARG A 241 -35.31 -25.90 21.29
N LYS A 242 -35.84 -26.68 20.34
CA LYS A 242 -37.21 -26.51 19.81
C LYS A 242 -38.22 -27.46 20.46
N THR A 243 -37.76 -28.34 21.36
CA THR A 243 -38.55 -29.37 22.05
C THR A 243 -38.70 -29.12 23.55
N ASP A 244 -38.17 -28.00 24.03
CA ASP A 244 -38.42 -27.43 25.38
C ASP A 244 -39.29 -26.17 25.21
#